data_AF-A0A358DN19-F1
#
_entry.id   AF-A0A358DN19-F1
#
_cell.length_a   1.000
_cell.length_b   1.000
_cell.length_c   1.000
_cell.angle_alpha   90.00
_cell.angle_beta   90.00
_cell.angle_gamma   90.00
#
_symmetry.space_group_name_H-M   'P 1'
#
loop_
_entity.id
_entity.type
_entity.pdbx_description
1 polymer ?
#
loop_
_entity_poly.entity_id
_entity_poly.type
_entity_poly.pdbx_seq_one_letter_code
_entity_poly.pdbx_strand_id
1 'polypeptide(L)'
;MLQAALGLGRLDAWIEQAANNPWGLLELQANPRATGEELTRRFDAAEAWRHAVGLDTQFETNVSPYLKRLLRGGVLELDELRELSLLVTVLCDLKVQAEGFSPPIRDPLESFSDYDALARVLVRSVGADGQLRDEASDVLGGLRRGLTQARRRLSESADEVVEDLDRQGILQDRFVTQRRDRQVVPVRAGMQSRM
;
A
#
# COMPACT_ATOMS: atom_id res chain seq x y z
N MET A 1 16.77 6.04 16.54
CA MET A 1 16.52 7.48 16.34
C MET A 1 15.25 7.77 15.53
N LEU A 2 15.02 7.11 14.39
CA LEU A 2 13.80 7.32 13.58
C LEU A 2 12.47 7.00 14.32
N GLN A 3 12.48 6.03 15.23
CA GLN A 3 11.28 5.57 15.96
C GLN A 3 10.68 6.61 16.91
N ALA A 4 11.52 7.35 17.64
CA ALA A 4 11.08 8.42 18.54
C ALA A 4 10.63 9.65 17.74
N ALA A 5 11.28 9.93 16.61
CA ALA A 5 10.95 11.04 15.72
C ALA A 5 9.61 10.83 15.00
N LEU A 6 9.27 9.59 14.65
CA LEU A 6 8.02 9.24 13.96
C LEU A 6 6.89 8.83 14.92
N GLY A 7 7.09 8.86 16.23
CA GLY A 7 6.03 8.57 17.21
C GLY A 7 5.38 7.18 17.13
N LEU A 8 5.98 6.20 16.42
CA LEU A 8 5.39 4.89 16.15
C LEU A 8 5.15 4.05 17.42
N GLY A 9 5.95 4.26 18.47
CA GLY A 9 5.76 3.57 19.75
C GLY A 9 4.49 3.99 20.50
N ARG A 10 4.04 5.25 20.34
CA ARG A 10 2.75 5.69 20.89
C ARG A 10 1.59 5.08 20.13
N LEU A 11 1.74 4.94 18.81
CA LEU A 11 0.75 4.29 17.96
C LEU A 11 0.59 2.80 18.31
N ASP A 12 1.68 2.04 18.44
CA ASP A 12 1.63 0.61 18.82
C ASP A 12 0.98 0.42 20.20
N ALA A 13 1.38 1.23 21.18
CA ALA A 13 0.78 1.20 22.52
C ALA A 13 -0.73 1.52 22.52
N TRP A 14 -1.19 2.41 21.64
CA TRP A 14 -2.62 2.69 21.48
C TRP A 14 -3.36 1.54 20.77
N ILE A 15 -2.77 0.89 19.77
CA ILE A 15 -3.37 -0.28 19.11
C ILE A 15 -3.49 -1.46 20.10
N GLU A 16 -2.52 -1.64 21.00
CA GLU A 16 -2.59 -2.66 22.05
C GLU A 16 -3.64 -2.37 23.14
N GLN A 17 -4.12 -1.14 23.27
CA GLN A 17 -5.25 -0.82 24.14
C GLN A 17 -6.53 -1.37 23.53
N ALA A 18 -6.80 -2.65 23.80
CA ALA A 18 -7.89 -3.42 23.21
C ALA A 18 -9.32 -2.86 23.43
N ALA A 19 -9.52 -1.67 24.00
CA ALA A 19 -10.83 -1.05 24.17
C ALA A 19 -10.94 0.35 23.55
N ASN A 20 -9.83 0.97 23.17
CA ASN A 20 -9.80 2.38 22.75
C ASN A 20 -9.56 2.53 21.25
N ASN A 21 -9.79 1.47 20.46
CA ASN A 21 -9.56 1.47 19.03
C ASN A 21 -10.49 0.47 18.28
N PRO A 22 -10.60 0.59 16.95
CA PRO A 22 -11.51 -0.21 16.12
C PRO A 22 -11.30 -1.74 16.18
N TRP A 23 -10.05 -2.21 16.30
CA TRP A 23 -9.72 -3.64 16.40
C TRP A 23 -9.82 -4.18 17.83
N GLY A 24 -9.90 -3.29 18.81
CA GLY A 24 -10.04 -3.62 20.21
C GLY A 24 -11.26 -4.51 20.48
N LEU A 25 -12.36 -4.29 19.76
CA LEU A 25 -13.55 -5.16 19.84
C LEU A 25 -13.24 -6.61 19.45
N LEU A 26 -12.43 -6.82 18.41
CA LEU A 26 -12.04 -8.16 17.95
C LEU A 26 -11.13 -8.84 18.99
N GLU A 27 -10.19 -8.10 19.57
CA GLU A 27 -9.28 -8.60 20.61
C GLU A 27 -10.02 -8.90 21.95
N LEU A 28 -10.98 -8.04 22.34
CA LEU A 28 -11.81 -8.26 23.53
C LEU A 28 -12.66 -9.53 23.40
N GLN A 29 -13.23 -9.77 22.22
CA GLN A 29 -13.99 -10.99 21.92
C GLN A 29 -13.08 -12.23 21.95
N ALA A 30 -11.86 -12.13 21.43
CA ALA A 30 -10.92 -13.24 21.36
C ALA A 30 -10.30 -13.61 22.73
N ASN A 31 -10.18 -12.67 23.67
CA ASN A 31 -9.44 -12.88 24.93
C ASN A 31 -10.01 -12.09 26.12
N PRO A 32 -11.16 -12.50 26.69
CA PRO A 32 -11.79 -11.82 27.81
C PRO A 32 -11.04 -12.11 29.12
N ARG A 33 -10.06 -11.27 29.46
CA ARG A 33 -9.21 -11.42 30.67
C ARG A 33 -9.64 -10.54 31.87
N ALA A 34 -10.85 -9.95 31.85
CA ALA A 34 -11.26 -8.97 32.86
C ALA A 34 -12.59 -9.31 33.53
N THR A 35 -12.83 -8.68 34.70
CA THR A 35 -14.10 -8.75 35.46
C THR A 35 -15.26 -8.15 34.64
N GLY A 36 -16.49 -8.61 34.84
CA GLY A 36 -17.66 -8.21 34.04
C GLY A 36 -17.85 -6.69 33.89
N GLU A 37 -17.71 -5.94 34.99
CA GLU A 37 -17.88 -4.47 34.98
C GLU A 37 -16.76 -3.73 34.21
N GLU A 38 -15.56 -4.29 34.20
CA GLU A 38 -14.43 -3.76 33.42
C GLU A 38 -14.59 -4.11 31.93
N LEU A 39 -15.13 -5.29 31.62
CA LEU A 39 -15.45 -5.67 30.24
C LEU A 39 -16.53 -4.76 29.65
N THR A 40 -17.58 -4.43 30.41
CA THR A 40 -18.64 -3.51 29.95
C THR A 40 -18.07 -2.13 29.64
N ARG A 41 -17.30 -1.52 30.56
CA ARG A 41 -16.67 -0.22 30.32
C ARG A 41 -15.75 -0.23 29.08
N ARG A 42 -15.00 -1.31 28.88
CA ARG A 42 -14.12 -1.48 27.73
C ARG A 42 -14.87 -1.71 26.42
N PHE A 43 -15.98 -2.43 26.46
CA PHE A 43 -16.84 -2.67 25.32
C PHE A 43 -17.52 -1.38 24.85
N ASP A 44 -18.11 -0.62 25.78
CA ASP A 44 -18.79 0.64 25.50
C ASP A 44 -17.84 1.67 24.87
N ALA A 45 -16.59 1.75 25.35
CA ALA A 45 -15.56 2.61 24.78
C ALA A 45 -15.23 2.23 23.33
N ALA A 46 -15.11 0.93 23.05
CA ALA A 46 -14.75 0.45 21.73
C ALA A 46 -15.90 0.58 20.73
N GLU A 47 -17.15 0.41 21.18
CA GLU A 47 -18.36 0.64 20.40
C GLU A 47 -18.54 2.14 20.07
N ALA A 48 -18.22 3.03 21.02
CA ALA A 48 -18.19 4.47 20.76
C ALA A 48 -17.15 4.84 19.68
N TRP A 49 -15.97 4.23 19.70
CA TRP A 49 -14.97 4.38 18.63
C TRP A 49 -15.48 3.90 17.28
N ARG A 50 -16.15 2.74 17.24
CA ARG A 50 -16.73 2.20 16.00
C ARG A 50 -17.73 3.18 15.37
N HIS A 51 -18.66 3.70 16.17
CA HIS A 51 -19.68 4.63 15.69
C HIS A 51 -19.16 6.02 15.34
N ALA A 52 -18.26 6.57 16.17
CA ALA A 52 -17.73 7.92 15.95
C ALA A 52 -16.85 8.00 14.69
N VAL A 53 -16.12 6.93 14.40
CA VAL A 53 -15.09 6.92 13.36
C VAL A 53 -15.60 6.33 12.04
N GLY A 54 -16.76 5.66 12.05
CA GLY A 54 -17.40 5.15 10.83
C GLY A 54 -16.60 4.05 10.11
N LEU A 55 -15.75 3.33 10.85
CA LEU A 55 -14.77 2.37 10.29
C LEU A 55 -15.34 0.97 10.01
N ASP A 56 -16.66 0.82 9.92
CA ASP A 56 -17.37 -0.47 9.83
C ASP A 56 -16.93 -1.38 8.67
N THR A 57 -16.07 -0.94 7.74
CA THR A 57 -15.71 -1.69 6.53
C THR A 57 -14.26 -1.57 6.04
N GLN A 58 -13.41 -0.73 6.65
CA GLN A 58 -12.11 -0.39 6.02
C GLN A 58 -10.89 -1.12 6.60
N PHE A 59 -11.00 -1.70 7.80
CA PHE A 59 -9.87 -2.35 8.45
C PHE A 59 -10.27 -3.64 9.14
N GLU A 60 -10.10 -4.75 8.43
CA GLU A 60 -10.25 -6.08 9.02
C GLU A 60 -8.94 -6.58 9.66
N THR A 61 -7.81 -5.99 9.27
CA THR A 61 -6.48 -6.47 9.68
C THR A 61 -5.92 -5.69 10.87
N ASN A 62 -5.51 -6.42 11.91
CA ASN A 62 -4.74 -5.86 13.03
C ASN A 62 -3.30 -5.58 12.59
N VAL A 63 -2.88 -4.31 12.59
CA VAL A 63 -1.55 -3.88 12.13
C VAL A 63 -0.49 -3.78 13.25
N SER A 64 -0.84 -4.07 14.52
CA SER A 64 0.15 -4.10 15.63
C SER A 64 1.34 -5.03 15.34
N PRO A 65 1.18 -6.24 14.75
CA PRO A 65 2.31 -7.09 14.38
C PRO A 65 3.30 -6.38 13.44
N TYR A 66 2.81 -5.56 12.51
CA TYR A 66 3.64 -4.82 11.56
C TYR A 66 4.46 -3.75 12.27
N LEU A 67 3.82 -2.99 13.18
CA LEU A 67 4.50 -1.98 13.98
C LEU A 67 5.58 -2.59 14.87
N LYS A 68 5.29 -3.71 15.55
CA LYS A 68 6.28 -4.44 16.36
C LYS A 68 7.48 -4.90 15.54
N ARG A 69 7.25 -5.36 14.31
CA ARG A 69 8.33 -5.75 13.39
C ARG A 69 9.15 -4.54 12.95
N LEU A 70 8.52 -3.43 12.57
CA LEU A 70 9.21 -2.16 12.24
C LEU A 70 10.02 -1.62 13.43
N LEU A 71 9.47 -1.71 14.65
CA LEU A 71 10.15 -1.29 15.88
C LEU A 71 11.39 -2.14 16.19
N ARG A 72 11.48 -3.35 15.64
CA ARG A 72 12.67 -4.23 15.72
C ARG A 72 13.62 -4.06 14.54
N GLY A 73 13.34 -3.11 13.63
CA GLY A 73 14.12 -2.90 12.40
C GLY A 73 13.80 -3.90 11.29
N GLY A 74 12.69 -4.63 11.39
CA GLY A 74 12.20 -5.49 10.32
C GLY A 74 11.58 -4.69 9.18
N VAL A 75 11.42 -5.35 8.04
CA VAL A 75 10.83 -4.78 6.81
C VAL A 75 9.38 -5.21 6.68
N LEU A 76 8.55 -4.37 6.07
CA LEU A 76 7.17 -4.69 5.73
C LEU A 76 7.05 -5.09 4.26
N GLU A 77 6.18 -6.06 4.00
CA GLU A 77 5.69 -6.35 2.66
C GLU A 77 4.77 -5.23 2.18
N LEU A 78 4.52 -5.22 0.88
CA LEU A 78 3.84 -4.11 0.21
C LEU A 78 2.37 -3.97 0.64
N ASP A 79 1.68 -5.11 0.84
CA ASP A 79 0.32 -5.14 1.36
C ASP A 79 0.24 -4.66 2.82
N GLU A 80 1.22 -5.03 3.64
CA GLU A 80 1.31 -4.59 5.04
C GLU A 80 1.61 -3.09 5.13
N LEU A 81 2.43 -2.57 4.21
CA LEU A 81 2.72 -1.15 4.08
C LEU A 81 1.49 -0.36 3.61
N ARG A 82 0.66 -0.94 2.72
CA ARG A 82 -0.64 -0.37 2.31
C ARG A 82 -1.60 -0.25 3.50
N GLU A 83 -1.74 -1.31 4.28
CA GLU A 83 -2.59 -1.31 5.48
C GLU A 83 -2.13 -0.29 6.50
N LEU A 84 -0.81 -0.19 6.73
CA LEU A 84 -0.24 0.85 7.58
C LEU A 84 -0.46 2.25 7.02
N SER A 85 -0.34 2.44 5.70
CA SER A 85 -0.62 3.72 5.04
C SER A 85 -2.06 4.16 5.21
N LEU A 86 -3.01 3.23 5.08
CA LEU A 86 -4.43 3.52 5.28
C LEU A 86 -4.68 3.95 6.73
N LEU A 87 -4.10 3.24 7.69
CA LEU A 87 -4.25 3.56 9.11
C LEU A 87 -3.75 4.97 9.42
N VAL A 88 -2.53 5.29 8.99
CA VAL A 88 -1.90 6.58 9.28
C VAL A 88 -2.69 7.73 8.65
N THR A 89 -3.21 7.56 7.43
CA THR A 89 -4.07 8.56 6.77
C THR A 89 -5.36 8.79 7.55
N VAL A 90 -6.06 7.72 7.92
CA VAL A 90 -7.29 7.82 8.71
C VAL A 90 -7.03 8.48 10.06
N LEU A 91 -5.93 8.15 10.73
CA LEU A 91 -5.57 8.79 11.99
C LEU A 91 -5.30 10.30 11.84
N CYS A 92 -4.65 10.74 10.76
CA CYS A 92 -4.49 12.16 10.45
C CYS A 92 -5.86 12.84 10.28
N ASP A 93 -6.76 12.24 9.49
CA ASP A 93 -8.09 12.80 9.25
C ASP A 93 -8.93 12.91 10.54
N LEU A 94 -8.83 11.91 11.41
CA LEU A 94 -9.50 11.91 12.71
C LEU A 94 -8.92 12.91 13.69
N LYS A 95 -7.60 13.09 13.66
CA LYS A 95 -6.94 14.10 14.49
C LYS A 95 -7.41 15.51 14.11
N VAL A 96 -7.64 15.80 12.83
CA VAL A 96 -8.23 17.07 12.37
C VAL A 96 -9.66 17.25 12.90
N GLN A 97 -10.41 16.16 13.06
CA GLN A 97 -11.79 16.16 13.56
C GLN A 97 -11.89 15.98 15.08
N ALA A 98 -10.76 15.94 15.80
CA ALA A 98 -10.68 15.54 17.21
C ALA A 98 -11.64 16.33 18.12
N GLU A 99 -11.79 17.64 17.88
CA GLU A 99 -12.66 18.53 18.66
C GLU A 99 -14.14 18.11 18.61
N GLY A 100 -14.57 17.46 17.53
CA GLY A 100 -15.94 16.96 17.33
C GLY A 100 -16.24 15.67 18.09
N PHE A 101 -15.22 14.98 18.62
CA PHE A 101 -15.39 13.73 19.35
C PHE A 101 -15.48 13.91 20.87
N SER A 102 -16.06 12.93 21.56
CA SER A 102 -16.10 12.89 23.02
C SER A 102 -14.70 12.72 23.63
N PRO A 103 -14.46 13.15 24.88
CA PRO A 103 -13.14 13.06 25.53
C PRO A 103 -12.45 11.68 25.44
N PRO A 104 -13.14 10.54 25.60
CA PRO A 104 -12.52 9.21 25.46
C PRO A 104 -11.89 8.91 24.10
N ILE A 105 -12.32 9.61 23.05
CA ILE A 105 -11.81 9.47 21.67
C ILE A 105 -10.83 10.61 21.36
N ARG A 106 -11.18 11.82 21.79
CA ARG A 106 -10.40 13.04 21.60
C ARG A 106 -9.03 12.98 22.30
N ASP A 107 -8.98 12.62 23.58
CA ASP A 107 -7.75 12.68 24.37
C ASP A 107 -6.64 11.79 23.77
N PRO A 108 -6.93 10.55 23.33
CA PRO A 108 -5.96 9.75 22.57
C PRO A 108 -5.53 10.42 21.26
N LEU A 109 -6.46 10.94 20.45
CA LEU A 109 -6.17 11.57 19.15
C LEU A 109 -5.26 12.80 19.29
N GLU A 110 -5.52 13.64 20.30
CA GLU A 110 -4.71 14.82 20.61
C GLU A 110 -3.30 14.44 21.08
N SER A 111 -3.15 13.32 21.80
CA SER A 111 -1.86 12.86 22.35
C SER A 111 -0.85 12.37 21.29
N PHE A 112 -1.30 12.06 20.07
CA PHE A 112 -0.44 11.63 18.98
C PHE A 112 0.39 12.77 18.40
N SER A 113 1.57 12.42 17.89
CA SER A 113 2.34 13.33 17.04
C SER A 113 1.66 13.54 15.69
N ASP A 114 1.95 14.66 15.03
CA ASP A 114 1.50 14.89 13.66
C ASP A 114 2.17 13.92 12.70
N TYR A 115 1.36 13.05 12.09
CA TYR A 115 1.83 12.04 11.15
C TYR A 115 1.71 12.51 9.69
N ASP A 116 1.37 13.77 9.40
CA ASP A 116 1.10 14.23 8.03
C ASP A 116 2.29 14.02 7.08
N ALA A 117 3.51 14.22 7.58
CA ALA A 117 4.71 13.95 6.80
C ALA A 117 4.85 12.46 6.47
N LEU A 118 4.55 11.58 7.43
CA LEU A 118 4.57 10.13 7.25
C LEU A 118 3.45 9.68 6.31
N ALA A 119 2.22 10.16 6.51
CA ALA A 119 1.08 9.89 5.65
C ALA A 119 1.38 10.25 4.19
N ARG A 120 1.93 11.46 3.95
CA ARG A 120 2.34 11.89 2.60
C ARG A 120 3.39 10.97 1.98
N VAL A 121 4.38 10.54 2.75
CA VAL A 121 5.41 9.61 2.26
C VAL A 121 4.80 8.26 1.93
N LEU A 122 3.94 7.71 2.80
CA LEU A 122 3.30 6.41 2.62
C LEU A 122 2.36 6.40 1.41
N VAL A 123 1.49 7.40 1.26
CA VAL A 123 0.56 7.54 0.12
C VAL A 123 1.29 7.76 -1.21
N ARG A 124 2.43 8.45 -1.19
CA ARG A 124 3.32 8.57 -2.36
C ARG A 124 4.08 7.28 -2.67
N SER A 125 4.28 6.41 -1.69
CA SER A 125 5.08 5.21 -1.85
C SER A 125 4.23 4.02 -2.29
N VAL A 126 3.02 3.86 -1.76
CA VAL A 126 2.15 2.70 -2.02
C VAL A 126 0.82 3.17 -2.59
N GLY A 127 0.41 2.58 -3.71
CA GLY A 127 -0.87 2.79 -4.35
C GLY A 127 -2.01 2.06 -3.62
N ALA A 128 -3.25 2.48 -3.90
CA ALA A 128 -4.44 1.84 -3.33
C ALA A 128 -4.61 0.36 -3.76
N ASP A 129 -3.97 -0.01 -4.88
CA ASP A 129 -3.88 -1.36 -5.44
C ASP A 129 -2.79 -2.24 -4.78
N GLY A 130 -2.08 -1.71 -3.79
CA GLY A 130 -0.97 -2.41 -3.15
C GLY A 130 0.28 -2.47 -4.02
N GLN A 131 0.40 -1.63 -5.04
CA GLN A 131 1.63 -1.54 -5.85
C GLN A 131 2.54 -0.42 -5.35
N LEU A 132 3.85 -0.64 -5.44
CA LEU A 132 4.84 0.36 -5.11
C LEU A 132 4.84 1.39 -6.24
N ARG A 133 4.61 2.66 -5.91
CA ARG A 133 4.58 3.74 -6.89
C ARG A 133 5.99 4.14 -7.31
N ASP A 134 6.12 4.67 -8.52
CA ASP A 134 7.39 5.20 -9.04
C ASP A 134 7.91 6.37 -8.20
N GLU A 135 7.01 7.04 -7.48
CA GLU A 135 7.28 8.14 -6.58
C GLU A 135 7.82 7.71 -5.20
N ALA A 136 7.85 6.39 -4.92
CA ALA A 136 8.41 5.82 -3.70
C ALA A 136 9.92 6.07 -3.57
N SER A 137 10.62 6.12 -4.71
CA SER A 137 12.04 6.43 -4.78
C SER A 137 12.41 6.99 -6.15
N ASP A 138 13.16 8.08 -6.18
CA ASP A 138 13.65 8.67 -7.42
C ASP A 138 14.46 7.67 -8.27
N VAL A 139 15.17 6.75 -7.60
CA VAL A 139 15.94 5.68 -8.24
C VAL A 139 15.02 4.65 -8.89
N LEU A 140 13.99 4.20 -8.17
CA LEU A 140 13.01 3.24 -8.69
C LEU A 140 12.21 3.83 -9.86
N GLY A 141 11.73 5.06 -9.72
CA GLY A 141 11.04 5.78 -10.79
C GLY A 141 11.96 6.00 -12.00
N GLY A 142 13.23 6.29 -11.78
CA GLY A 142 14.24 6.37 -12.85
C GLY A 142 14.39 5.05 -13.61
N LEU A 143 14.54 3.93 -12.88
CA LEU A 143 14.69 2.60 -13.47
C LEU A 143 13.45 2.17 -14.27
N ARG A 144 12.25 2.41 -13.74
CA ARG A 144 10.99 2.06 -14.43
C ARG A 144 10.75 2.92 -15.67
N ARG A 145 11.04 4.23 -15.62
CA ARG A 145 11.03 5.09 -16.82
C ARG A 145 12.01 4.59 -17.88
N GLY A 146 13.21 4.21 -17.46
CA GLY A 146 14.22 3.61 -18.34
C GLY A 146 13.73 2.33 -19.01
N LEU A 147 13.11 1.43 -18.25
CA LEU A 147 12.52 0.19 -18.77
C LEU A 147 11.41 0.45 -19.79
N THR A 148 10.50 1.38 -19.50
CA THR A 148 9.42 1.76 -20.43
C THR A 148 9.98 2.34 -21.71
N GLN A 149 10.99 3.22 -21.62
CA GLN A 149 11.62 3.81 -22.80
C GLN A 149 12.35 2.76 -23.65
N ALA A 150 13.04 1.80 -23.01
CA ALA A 150 13.70 0.70 -23.70
C ALA A 150 12.69 -0.20 -24.44
N ARG A 151 11.56 -0.53 -23.80
CA ARG A 151 10.46 -1.30 -24.43
C ARG A 151 9.86 -0.57 -25.62
N ARG A 152 9.66 0.75 -25.51
CA ARG A 152 9.15 1.57 -26.61
C ARG A 152 10.10 1.53 -27.81
N ARG A 153 11.41 1.70 -27.59
CA ARG A 153 12.42 1.60 -28.64
C ARG A 153 12.44 0.23 -29.30
N LEU A 154 12.33 -0.85 -28.52
CA LEU A 154 12.26 -2.20 -29.07
C LEU A 154 11.04 -2.38 -29.97
N SER A 155 9.88 -1.87 -29.56
CA SER A 155 8.68 -1.91 -30.40
C SER A 155 8.83 -1.08 -31.66
N GLU A 156 9.32 0.16 -31.55
CA GLU A 156 9.59 1.04 -32.70
C GLU A 156 10.53 0.36 -33.71
N SER A 157 11.63 -0.24 -33.26
CA SER A 157 12.54 -0.99 -34.13
C SER A 157 11.92 -2.27 -34.71
N ALA A 158 11.10 -2.99 -33.95
CA ALA A 158 10.40 -4.15 -34.48
C ALA A 158 9.37 -3.77 -35.55
N ASP A 159 8.66 -2.66 -35.37
CA ASP A 159 7.71 -2.12 -36.34
C ASP A 159 8.44 -1.69 -37.62
N GLU A 160 9.59 -0.99 -37.51
CA GLU A 160 10.43 -0.63 -38.66
C GLU A 160 10.89 -1.87 -39.46
N VAL A 161 11.34 -2.92 -38.75
CA VAL A 161 11.76 -4.17 -39.38
C VAL A 161 10.58 -4.87 -40.07
N VAL A 162 9.40 -4.86 -39.44
CA VAL A 162 8.17 -5.40 -40.05
C VAL A 162 7.78 -4.61 -41.30
N GLU A 163 7.81 -3.28 -41.26
CA GLU A 163 7.49 -2.44 -42.42
C GLU A 163 8.48 -2.64 -43.59
N ASP A 164 9.75 -2.86 -43.31
CA ASP A 164 10.76 -3.17 -44.32
C ASP A 164 10.54 -4.56 -44.95
N LEU A 165 10.32 -5.58 -44.12
CA LEU A 165 10.04 -6.95 -44.58
C LEU A 165 8.71 -7.07 -45.33
N ASP A 166 7.72 -6.25 -44.99
CA ASP A 166 6.45 -6.17 -45.70
C ASP A 166 6.62 -5.56 -47.10
N ARG A 167 7.37 -4.44 -47.21
CA ARG A 167 7.69 -3.80 -48.50
C ARG A 167 8.45 -4.74 -49.44
N GLN A 168 9.26 -5.64 -48.89
CA GLN A 168 9.99 -6.66 -49.65
C GLN A 168 9.13 -7.89 -50.02
N GLY A 169 7.87 -7.95 -49.57
CA GLY A 169 6.93 -9.05 -49.87
C GLY A 169 7.23 -10.35 -49.11
N ILE A 170 8.08 -10.30 -48.09
CA ILE A 170 8.61 -11.47 -47.35
C ILE A 170 7.65 -11.93 -46.24
N LEU A 171 6.79 -11.04 -45.75
CA LEU A 171 5.86 -11.33 -44.66
C LEU A 171 4.62 -12.08 -45.10
N GLN A 172 4.16 -12.97 -44.23
CA GLN A 172 2.94 -13.75 -44.44
C GLN A 172 1.70 -12.96 -44.00
N ASP A 173 1.78 -12.27 -42.85
CA ASP A 173 0.76 -11.37 -42.28
C ASP A 173 1.44 -10.23 -41.49
N ARG A 174 0.84 -9.02 -41.48
CA ARG A 174 1.33 -7.84 -40.75
C ARG A 174 0.93 -7.85 -39.27
N PHE A 175 1.59 -8.67 -38.45
CA PHE A 175 1.48 -8.51 -36.99
C PHE A 175 2.71 -9.01 -36.24
N VAL A 176 3.12 -8.27 -35.20
CA VAL A 176 4.15 -8.68 -34.24
C VAL A 176 3.48 -9.50 -33.15
N THR A 177 3.98 -10.71 -32.86
CA THR A 177 3.53 -11.49 -31.70
C THR A 177 4.59 -11.51 -30.61
N GLN A 178 4.17 -11.48 -29.35
CA GLN A 178 5.05 -11.64 -28.22
C GLN A 178 5.06 -13.11 -27.78
N ARG A 179 6.22 -13.76 -27.80
CA ARG A 179 6.42 -15.11 -27.22
C ARG A 179 7.59 -15.08 -26.25
N ARG A 180 7.32 -15.40 -24.97
CA ARG A 180 8.34 -15.50 -23.90
C ARG A 180 9.29 -14.28 -23.87
N ASP A 181 8.70 -13.08 -23.84
CA ASP A 181 9.40 -11.79 -23.83
C ASP A 181 10.22 -11.43 -25.08
N ARG A 182 10.02 -12.14 -26.19
CA ARG A 182 10.62 -11.79 -27.49
C ARG A 182 9.54 -11.35 -28.45
N GLN A 183 9.81 -10.27 -29.18
CA GLN A 183 9.02 -9.89 -30.35
C GLN A 183 9.39 -10.83 -31.49
N VAL A 184 8.40 -11.56 -32.00
CA VAL A 184 8.55 -12.55 -33.08
C VAL A 184 7.78 -12.05 -34.28
N VAL A 185 8.47 -11.99 -35.42
CA VAL A 185 7.93 -11.59 -36.71
C VAL A 185 7.73 -12.85 -37.58
N PRO A 186 6.51 -13.16 -38.04
CA PRO A 186 6.25 -14.36 -38.83
C PRO A 186 6.68 -14.18 -40.30
N VAL A 187 7.71 -14.92 -40.72
CA VAL A 187 8.25 -14.91 -42.09
C VAL A 187 7.57 -15.99 -42.95
N ARG A 188 7.32 -15.73 -44.25
CA ARG A 188 6.76 -16.74 -45.18
C ARG A 188 7.67 -17.97 -45.29
N ALA A 189 7.07 -19.16 -45.27
CA ALA A 189 7.78 -20.42 -45.44
C ALA A 189 8.53 -20.45 -46.79
N GLY A 190 9.86 -20.65 -46.75
CA GLY A 190 10.74 -20.68 -47.92
C GLY A 190 11.69 -19.49 -48.08
N MET A 191 11.53 -18.40 -47.32
CA MET A 191 12.43 -17.22 -47.38
C MET A 191 13.51 -17.18 -46.29
N GLN A 192 13.57 -18.21 -45.43
CA GLN A 192 14.54 -18.34 -44.33
C GLN A 192 16.01 -18.40 -44.81
N SER A 193 16.24 -18.72 -46.09
CA SER A 193 17.57 -18.85 -46.69
C SER A 193 18.08 -17.57 -47.40
N ARG A 194 17.33 -16.46 -47.34
CA ARG A 194 17.66 -15.17 -47.98
C ARG A 194 17.82 -14.00 -46.99
N MET A 195 17.69 -14.26 -45.69
CA MET A 195 18.03 -13.32 -44.63
C MET A 195 19.52 -13.40 -44.30
#